data_AF-A0A1V5L6C6-F1
#
_entry.id   AF-A0A1V5L6C6-F1
#
_cell.length_a   1.000
_cell.length_b   1.000
_cell.length_c   1.000
_cell.angle_alpha   90.00
_cell.angle_beta   90.00
_cell.angle_gamma   90.00
#
_symmetry.space_group_name_H-M   'P 1'
#
loop_
_entity.id
_entity.type
_entity.pdbx_description
1 polymer ?
#
loop_
_entity_poly.entity_id
_entity_poly.type
_entity_poly.pdbx_seq_one_letter_code
_entity_poly.pdbx_strand_id
1 'polypeptide(L)'
;MFAEEGVNGAHQDPQYNILYRNINMYRSFVDAAEAKHVMASAGMAQIDGAHNANATAREAWKVMPELLVQHALNCAYSLAVGMPAKDICLSTVPPDAPPAPCVRMDLPYAVALRDLFKDFKMRAQQNTRYMESCGREATVSHVLNLVISRLTSADIQSTITPDEGRNVPWHYNNVHAVNTARQALVGMDALHEFVKVDRENFEFKSKVRELKERAVLFLEGMLATGGYFAAVEDGFFVDTGIYPETNDDGIVRRADGGIAAGTIVEKAEDYLAPVCHHFGDNHLPDGLDKPCDLIDGCTLCVPELVPFIDELDSEDNVHTRLAQTAQLRTKRLITPEVQWAGDGILVVTMFLPTDLVTAEAAALELGRAMNLDECEVIHKQVMHPAEGTLIELKGRLNVVVDPANLVIPPPPDLLSDEDIRSFVLEHGLKVVAATVGEDEHSVGMREIIDIKHGGLETWGFSTEYLGTSVPVEKVLDAAIEHAAQVVLISTIITHADVHRDNMEKLADLAVEKGVRDRLLLIAGGTQVTDEQARTWGMDAGFGRGTKGIDVASFVVQTLRKRVGTNLDAPTGDSSG
;
A
#
# COMPACT_ATOMS: atom_id res chain seq x y z
N MET A 1 -25.77 -8.51 -19.03
CA MET A 1 -24.39 -7.99 -19.17
C MET A 1 -23.44 -8.60 -18.14
N PHE A 2 -23.48 -8.26 -16.84
CA PHE A 2 -22.51 -8.80 -15.87
C PHE A 2 -22.40 -10.33 -15.85
N ALA A 3 -23.53 -11.04 -15.94
CA ALA A 3 -23.56 -12.50 -16.04
C ALA A 3 -22.97 -13.03 -17.36
N GLU A 4 -23.16 -12.30 -18.47
CA GLU A 4 -22.66 -12.67 -19.80
C GLU A 4 -21.14 -12.46 -19.90
N GLU A 5 -20.63 -11.40 -19.27
CA GLU A 5 -19.22 -10.98 -19.32
C GLU A 5 -18.35 -11.55 -18.17
N GLY A 6 -18.89 -12.47 -17.37
CA GLY A 6 -18.14 -13.17 -16.32
C GLY A 6 -17.71 -12.30 -15.13
N VAL A 7 -18.47 -11.25 -14.80
CA VAL A 7 -18.23 -10.43 -13.60
C VAL A 7 -18.44 -11.27 -12.33
N ASN A 8 -17.45 -11.31 -11.44
CA ASN A 8 -17.45 -12.28 -10.31
C ASN A 8 -18.23 -11.81 -9.07
N GLY A 9 -18.56 -10.53 -8.99
CA GLY A 9 -19.29 -9.96 -7.85
C GLY A 9 -19.78 -8.55 -8.16
N ALA A 10 -20.84 -8.13 -7.49
CA ALA A 10 -21.46 -6.82 -7.73
C ALA A 10 -22.10 -6.26 -6.46
N HIS A 11 -22.19 -4.94 -6.40
CA HIS A 11 -23.02 -4.29 -5.39
C HIS A 11 -24.49 -4.35 -5.82
N GLN A 12 -25.36 -4.85 -4.95
CA GLN A 12 -26.80 -4.85 -5.21
C GLN A 12 -27.57 -4.77 -3.89
N ASP A 13 -28.23 -3.63 -3.68
CA ASP A 13 -29.10 -3.37 -2.55
C ASP A 13 -30.26 -2.45 -2.98
N PRO A 14 -31.53 -2.90 -2.95
CA PRO A 14 -32.65 -2.05 -3.33
C PRO A 14 -32.81 -0.84 -2.42
N GLN A 15 -32.29 -0.88 -1.19
CA GLN A 15 -32.37 0.23 -0.24
C GLN A 15 -31.44 1.37 -0.66
N TYR A 16 -30.28 1.05 -1.27
CA TYR A 16 -29.34 2.06 -1.78
C TYR A 16 -30.01 3.00 -2.79
N ASN A 17 -30.71 2.39 -3.75
CA ASN A 17 -31.44 3.08 -4.81
C ASN A 17 -32.46 4.08 -4.24
N ILE A 18 -33.16 3.69 -3.17
CA ILE A 18 -34.22 4.49 -2.56
C ILE A 18 -33.62 5.60 -1.71
N LEU A 19 -32.80 5.23 -0.73
CA LEU A 19 -32.33 6.15 0.30
C LEU A 19 -31.36 7.18 -0.29
N TYR A 20 -30.42 6.76 -1.13
CA TYR A 20 -29.30 7.62 -1.57
C TYR A 20 -29.40 8.09 -3.01
N ARG A 21 -30.29 7.49 -3.82
CA ARG A 21 -30.48 7.87 -5.24
C ARG A 21 -31.90 8.31 -5.60
N ASN A 22 -32.84 8.31 -4.66
CA ASN A 22 -34.22 8.74 -4.88
C ASN A 22 -34.91 8.01 -6.04
N ILE A 23 -34.59 6.73 -6.26
CA ILE A 23 -35.32 5.85 -7.17
C ILE A 23 -36.61 5.41 -6.47
N ASN A 24 -37.70 5.30 -7.24
CA ASN A 24 -38.99 4.88 -6.70
C ASN A 24 -38.87 3.52 -5.97
N MET A 25 -39.48 3.45 -4.79
CA MET A 25 -39.30 2.31 -3.88
C MET A 25 -39.89 1.00 -4.40
N TYR A 26 -41.04 1.05 -5.06
CA TYR A 26 -41.61 -0.15 -5.67
C TYR A 26 -40.74 -0.61 -6.83
N ARG A 27 -40.34 0.33 -7.69
CA ARG A 27 -39.49 0.03 -8.86
C ARG A 27 -38.18 -0.63 -8.42
N SER A 28 -37.56 -0.09 -7.39
CA SER A 28 -36.28 -0.59 -6.87
C SER A 28 -36.38 -2.06 -6.41
N PHE A 29 -37.41 -2.41 -5.64
CA PHE A 29 -37.57 -3.79 -5.16
C PHE A 29 -37.98 -4.75 -6.27
N VAL A 30 -38.86 -4.35 -7.20
CA VAL A 30 -39.23 -5.20 -8.34
C VAL A 30 -38.00 -5.54 -9.20
N ASP A 31 -37.19 -4.54 -9.55
CA ASP A 31 -35.97 -4.75 -10.35
C ASP A 31 -34.92 -5.57 -9.57
N ALA A 32 -34.82 -5.38 -8.26
CA ALA A 32 -33.87 -6.10 -7.43
C ALA A 32 -34.13 -7.61 -7.40
N ALA A 33 -35.39 -8.04 -7.47
CA ALA A 33 -35.73 -9.45 -7.52
C ALA A 33 -35.11 -10.13 -8.75
N GLU A 34 -35.28 -9.52 -9.93
CA GLU A 34 -34.71 -10.01 -11.18
C GLU A 34 -33.17 -9.95 -11.15
N ALA A 35 -32.61 -8.79 -10.75
CA ALA A 35 -31.17 -8.59 -10.71
C ALA A 35 -30.47 -9.62 -9.82
N LYS A 36 -31.00 -9.84 -8.61
CA LYS A 36 -30.43 -10.82 -7.67
C LYS A 36 -30.62 -12.26 -8.15
N HIS A 37 -31.71 -12.58 -8.82
CA HIS A 37 -31.94 -13.92 -9.37
C HIS A 37 -30.95 -14.23 -10.50
N VAL A 38 -30.69 -13.27 -11.39
CA VAL A 38 -29.63 -13.38 -12.41
C VAL A 38 -28.24 -13.47 -11.77
N MET A 39 -27.93 -12.64 -10.77
CA MET A 39 -26.64 -12.70 -10.06
C MET A 39 -26.42 -14.06 -9.39
N ALA A 40 -27.46 -14.63 -8.77
CA ALA A 40 -27.40 -15.95 -8.15
C ALA A 40 -27.10 -17.04 -9.19
N SER A 41 -27.69 -16.96 -10.38
CA SER A 41 -27.42 -17.91 -11.46
C SER A 41 -25.96 -17.91 -11.94
N ALA A 42 -25.30 -16.75 -11.85
CA ALA A 42 -23.91 -16.55 -12.23
C ALA A 42 -22.92 -16.80 -11.08
N GLY A 43 -23.40 -17.18 -9.89
CA GLY A 43 -22.54 -17.41 -8.72
C GLY A 43 -21.78 -16.16 -8.25
N MET A 44 -22.38 -14.98 -8.43
CA MET A 44 -21.74 -13.70 -8.11
C MET A 44 -21.77 -13.44 -6.59
N ALA A 45 -20.65 -12.96 -6.05
CA ALA A 45 -20.65 -12.39 -4.69
C ALA A 45 -21.43 -11.06 -4.69
N GLN A 46 -22.50 -10.97 -3.91
CA GLN A 46 -23.23 -9.72 -3.69
C GLN A 46 -22.63 -8.95 -2.54
N ILE A 47 -22.39 -7.65 -2.71
CA ILE A 47 -22.09 -6.72 -1.63
C ILE A 47 -23.27 -5.77 -1.44
N ASP A 48 -23.68 -5.55 -0.20
CA ASP A 48 -24.79 -4.64 0.12
C ASP A 48 -24.39 -3.15 0.23
N GLY A 49 -25.39 -2.28 0.43
CA GLY A 49 -25.24 -0.83 0.42
C GLY A 49 -25.04 -0.18 1.79
N ALA A 50 -24.95 -0.93 2.88
CA ALA A 50 -25.06 -0.38 4.24
C ALA A 50 -23.99 0.67 4.58
N HIS A 51 -22.79 0.56 4.01
CA HIS A 51 -21.70 1.54 4.19
C HIS A 51 -22.09 2.98 3.81
N ASN A 52 -23.12 3.18 2.98
CA ASN A 52 -23.64 4.51 2.68
C ASN A 52 -24.26 5.19 3.90
N ALA A 53 -24.84 4.42 4.83
CA ALA A 53 -25.37 4.96 6.09
C ALA A 53 -24.26 5.53 6.97
N ASN A 54 -23.05 4.91 6.99
CA ASN A 54 -21.89 5.53 7.64
C ASN A 54 -21.56 6.89 7.00
N ALA A 55 -21.54 6.97 5.66
CA ALA A 55 -21.20 8.21 4.96
C ALA A 55 -22.24 9.34 5.15
N THR A 56 -23.51 9.00 5.38
CA THR A 56 -24.58 10.01 5.55
C THR A 56 -24.92 10.35 7.01
N ALA A 57 -24.69 9.44 7.96
CA ALA A 57 -24.96 9.67 9.37
C ALA A 57 -24.18 10.87 9.90
N ARG A 58 -24.75 11.82 10.66
CA ARG A 58 -23.96 12.93 11.20
C ARG A 58 -22.84 12.45 12.13
N GLU A 59 -23.19 11.53 13.02
CA GLU A 59 -22.31 10.88 14.01
C GLU A 59 -22.37 9.36 13.77
N ALA A 60 -21.35 8.78 13.14
CA ALA A 60 -21.44 7.39 12.66
C ALA A 60 -21.56 6.36 13.80
N TRP A 61 -21.14 6.70 15.02
CA TRP A 61 -21.37 5.85 16.18
C TRP A 61 -22.83 5.68 16.59
N LYS A 62 -23.75 6.53 16.09
CA LYS A 62 -25.19 6.44 16.37
C LYS A 62 -25.96 5.57 15.37
N VAL A 63 -25.43 5.38 14.14
CA VAL A 63 -26.15 4.72 13.04
C VAL A 63 -26.14 3.18 13.12
N MET A 64 -25.46 2.59 14.11
CA MET A 64 -25.31 1.14 14.24
C MET A 64 -26.64 0.34 14.23
N PRO A 65 -27.73 0.78 14.88
CA PRO A 65 -29.02 0.07 14.77
C PRO A 65 -29.57 0.06 13.35
N GLU A 66 -29.49 1.19 12.64
CA GLU A 66 -29.93 1.30 11.23
C GLU A 66 -29.07 0.40 10.33
N LEU A 67 -27.75 0.37 10.53
CA LEU A 67 -26.84 -0.52 9.79
C LEU A 67 -27.28 -1.99 9.92
N LEU A 68 -27.57 -2.44 11.14
CA LEU A 68 -28.03 -3.81 11.39
C LEU A 68 -29.35 -4.11 10.66
N VAL A 69 -30.27 -3.15 10.61
CA VAL A 69 -31.55 -3.28 9.90
C VAL A 69 -31.36 -3.32 8.39
N GLN A 70 -30.56 -2.41 7.82
CA GLN A 70 -30.30 -2.41 6.37
C GLN A 70 -29.63 -3.72 5.92
N HIS A 71 -28.65 -4.21 6.69
CA HIS A 71 -28.07 -5.54 6.47
C HIS A 71 -29.13 -6.65 6.54
N ALA A 72 -29.98 -6.64 7.58
CA ALA A 72 -31.02 -7.66 7.77
C ALA A 72 -31.98 -7.74 6.59
N LEU A 73 -32.48 -6.59 6.13
CA LEU A 73 -33.46 -6.53 5.06
C LEU A 73 -32.88 -7.01 3.73
N ASN A 74 -31.68 -6.56 3.36
CA ASN A 74 -31.07 -7.00 2.11
C ASN A 74 -30.68 -8.49 2.16
N CYS A 75 -30.16 -8.99 3.28
CA CYS A 75 -29.86 -10.41 3.46
C CYS A 75 -31.11 -11.28 3.34
N ALA A 76 -32.18 -10.93 4.07
CA ALA A 76 -33.44 -11.68 4.03
C ALA A 76 -34.07 -11.65 2.63
N TYR A 77 -34.06 -10.49 1.98
CA TYR A 77 -34.59 -10.34 0.63
C TYR A 77 -33.78 -11.13 -0.40
N SER A 78 -32.45 -11.10 -0.33
CA SER A 78 -31.58 -11.86 -1.23
C SER A 78 -31.76 -13.37 -1.08
N LEU A 79 -31.89 -13.86 0.17
CA LEU A 79 -32.22 -15.26 0.43
C LEU A 79 -33.58 -15.64 -0.15
N ALA A 80 -34.60 -14.80 0.02
CA ALA A 80 -35.94 -15.05 -0.49
C ALA A 80 -35.98 -15.12 -2.03
N VAL A 81 -35.10 -14.37 -2.71
CA VAL A 81 -34.94 -14.42 -4.17
C VAL A 81 -34.24 -15.71 -4.65
N GLY A 82 -33.60 -16.45 -3.73
CA GLY A 82 -32.91 -17.71 -4.01
C GLY A 82 -31.38 -17.60 -4.07
N MET A 83 -30.82 -16.45 -3.68
CA MET A 83 -29.38 -16.28 -3.62
C MET A 83 -28.79 -17.03 -2.41
N PRO A 84 -27.73 -17.83 -2.56
CA PRO A 84 -27.18 -18.61 -1.44
C PRO A 84 -26.45 -17.72 -0.42
N ALA A 85 -26.60 -18.03 0.87
CA ALA A 85 -26.02 -17.26 1.98
C ALA A 85 -24.50 -17.03 1.86
N LYS A 86 -23.78 -18.03 1.34
CA LYS A 86 -22.32 -17.98 1.12
C LYS A 86 -21.86 -16.90 0.12
N ASP A 87 -22.76 -16.41 -0.73
CA ASP A 87 -22.45 -15.42 -1.76
C ASP A 87 -22.96 -14.02 -1.34
N ILE A 88 -23.72 -13.90 -0.24
CA ILE A 88 -24.24 -12.63 0.29
C ILE A 88 -23.23 -12.05 1.29
N CYS A 89 -22.67 -10.89 0.96
CA CYS A 89 -21.63 -10.21 1.72
C CYS A 89 -22.14 -8.89 2.33
N LEU A 90 -22.02 -8.77 3.66
CA LEU A 90 -22.37 -7.56 4.39
C LEU A 90 -21.22 -6.55 4.30
N SER A 91 -21.48 -5.36 3.76
CA SER A 91 -20.48 -4.29 3.65
C SER A 91 -20.38 -3.50 4.95
N THR A 92 -19.57 -4.00 5.89
CA THR A 92 -19.41 -3.41 7.23
C THR A 92 -18.16 -2.55 7.33
N VAL A 93 -18.33 -1.29 7.74
CA VAL A 93 -17.26 -0.33 8.03
C VAL A 93 -17.26 -0.06 9.53
N PRO A 94 -16.12 -0.18 10.25
CA PRO A 94 -15.99 0.33 11.62
C PRO A 94 -16.37 1.82 11.66
N PRO A 95 -17.42 2.20 12.42
CA PRO A 95 -18.01 3.54 12.30
C PRO A 95 -17.07 4.71 12.60
N ASP A 96 -16.12 4.55 13.52
CA ASP A 96 -15.30 5.66 14.01
C ASP A 96 -13.82 5.59 13.58
N ALA A 97 -13.10 6.67 13.90
CA ALA A 97 -11.65 6.76 13.82
C ALA A 97 -11.11 7.60 15.01
N PRO A 98 -9.81 7.51 15.36
CA PRO A 98 -9.20 8.43 16.30
C PRO A 98 -9.44 9.90 15.90
N PRO A 99 -9.59 10.85 16.86
CA PRO A 99 -9.29 10.73 18.28
C PRO A 99 -10.40 10.06 19.13
N ALA A 100 -11.51 9.61 18.53
CA ALA A 100 -12.48 8.79 19.25
C ALA A 100 -11.82 7.47 19.73
N PRO A 101 -12.29 6.87 20.84
CA PRO A 101 -11.83 5.54 21.27
C PRO A 101 -12.42 4.44 20.37
N CYS A 102 -12.17 4.53 19.06
CA CYS A 102 -12.80 3.77 17.98
C CYS A 102 -12.80 2.26 18.23
N VAL A 103 -11.67 1.66 18.63
CA VAL A 103 -11.64 0.21 18.90
C VAL A 103 -12.62 -0.20 20.01
N ARG A 104 -12.77 0.61 21.07
CA ARG A 104 -13.72 0.34 22.17
C ARG A 104 -15.17 0.51 21.72
N MET A 105 -15.43 1.45 20.82
CA MET A 105 -16.78 1.79 20.33
C MET A 105 -17.25 0.84 19.23
N ASP A 106 -16.35 0.48 18.30
CA ASP A 106 -16.66 -0.28 17.10
C ASP A 106 -16.65 -1.80 17.32
N LEU A 107 -15.81 -2.30 18.24
CA LEU A 107 -15.68 -3.74 18.48
C LEU A 107 -16.98 -4.39 18.97
N PRO A 108 -17.78 -3.78 19.89
CA PRO A 108 -19.10 -4.30 20.23
C PRO A 108 -20.04 -4.41 19.02
N TYR A 109 -20.03 -3.43 18.11
CA TYR A 109 -20.83 -3.49 16.88
C TYR A 109 -20.34 -4.61 15.96
N ALA A 110 -19.03 -4.72 15.74
CA ALA A 110 -18.44 -5.76 14.91
C ALA A 110 -18.79 -7.18 15.40
N VAL A 111 -18.80 -7.39 16.72
CA VAL A 111 -19.24 -8.66 17.35
C VAL A 111 -20.75 -8.84 17.24
N ALA A 112 -21.55 -7.80 17.51
CA ALA A 112 -23.01 -7.89 17.41
C ALA A 112 -23.48 -8.26 16.00
N LEU A 113 -22.87 -7.65 14.97
CA LEU A 113 -23.13 -7.95 13.57
C LEU A 113 -22.81 -9.43 13.26
N ARG A 114 -21.62 -9.91 13.62
CA ARG A 114 -21.20 -11.29 13.32
C ARG A 114 -21.99 -12.34 14.10
N ASP A 115 -22.47 -12.01 15.30
CA ASP A 115 -23.37 -12.89 16.05
C ASP A 115 -24.73 -13.04 15.35
N LEU A 116 -25.26 -11.95 14.77
CA LEU A 116 -26.57 -11.94 14.10
C LEU A 116 -26.52 -12.59 12.71
N PHE A 117 -25.40 -12.44 12.00
CA PHE A 117 -25.25 -12.79 10.58
C PHE A 117 -24.21 -13.89 10.33
N LYS A 118 -24.11 -14.86 11.24
CA LYS A 118 -23.09 -15.94 11.22
C LYS A 118 -23.03 -16.78 9.94
N ASP A 119 -24.14 -16.87 9.21
CA ASP A 119 -24.28 -17.71 8.01
C ASP A 119 -23.91 -16.95 6.72
N PHE A 120 -23.63 -15.65 6.82
CA PHE A 120 -23.30 -14.75 5.71
C PHE A 120 -21.83 -14.35 5.73
N LYS A 121 -21.38 -13.73 4.64
CA LYS A 121 -20.00 -13.27 4.48
C LYS A 121 -19.81 -11.84 5.02
N MET A 122 -18.66 -11.61 5.64
CA MET A 122 -18.27 -10.30 6.14
C MET A 122 -17.33 -9.64 5.14
N ARG A 123 -17.82 -8.63 4.41
CA ARG A 123 -16.97 -7.71 3.65
C ARG A 123 -16.63 -6.55 4.56
N ALA A 124 -15.47 -6.63 5.21
CA ALA A 124 -14.93 -5.54 6.00
C ALA A 124 -14.37 -4.46 5.07
N GLN A 125 -14.72 -3.21 5.33
CA GLN A 125 -14.22 -2.05 4.60
C GLN A 125 -13.60 -1.04 5.56
N GLN A 126 -12.60 -0.32 5.08
CA GLN A 126 -11.91 0.70 5.84
C GLN A 126 -12.71 2.01 5.92
N ASN A 127 -12.47 2.79 6.97
CA ASN A 127 -13.16 4.07 7.19
C ASN A 127 -12.77 5.10 6.12
N THR A 128 -13.76 5.84 5.63
CA THR A 128 -13.62 6.98 4.71
C THR A 128 -14.24 8.27 5.26
N ARG A 129 -15.14 8.15 6.24
CA ARG A 129 -15.90 9.27 6.82
C ARG A 129 -15.02 10.21 7.62
N TYR A 130 -14.23 9.66 8.52
CA TYR A 130 -13.37 10.39 9.44
C TYR A 130 -11.93 10.30 8.94
N MET A 131 -11.73 10.81 7.74
CA MET A 131 -10.45 10.87 7.04
C MET A 131 -10.22 12.28 6.50
N GLU A 132 -8.98 12.74 6.56
CA GLU A 132 -8.55 14.00 5.95
C GLU A 132 -7.46 13.74 4.90
N SER A 133 -6.70 14.77 4.55
CA SER A 133 -5.66 14.72 3.52
C SER A 133 -4.34 14.06 3.97
N CYS A 134 -4.19 13.70 5.26
CA CYS A 134 -2.96 13.11 5.77
C CYS A 134 -2.91 11.58 5.51
N GLY A 135 -2.13 11.16 4.51
CA GLY A 135 -2.00 9.72 4.19
C GLY A 135 -1.45 8.86 5.34
N ARG A 136 -0.64 9.45 6.24
CA ARG A 136 -0.16 8.77 7.45
C ARG A 136 -1.30 8.48 8.43
N GLU A 137 -2.19 9.46 8.64
CA GLU A 137 -3.35 9.30 9.53
C GLU A 137 -4.31 8.25 8.98
N ALA A 138 -4.66 8.34 7.69
CA ALA A 138 -5.50 7.35 7.02
C ALA A 138 -4.94 5.93 7.20
N THR A 139 -3.65 5.74 6.92
CA THR A 139 -2.98 4.44 7.07
C THR A 139 -3.04 3.90 8.51
N VAL A 140 -2.85 4.76 9.53
CA VAL A 140 -2.93 4.34 10.94
C VAL A 140 -4.35 3.93 11.31
N SER A 141 -5.36 4.72 10.92
CA SER A 141 -6.78 4.38 11.14
C SER A 141 -7.17 3.08 10.43
N HIS A 142 -6.65 2.86 9.22
CA HIS A 142 -6.86 1.63 8.46
C HIS A 142 -6.26 0.39 9.13
N VAL A 143 -5.11 0.51 9.79
CA VAL A 143 -4.56 -0.58 10.62
C VAL A 143 -5.48 -0.89 11.80
N LEU A 144 -6.09 0.12 12.44
CA LEU A 144 -7.07 -0.12 13.51
C LEU A 144 -8.33 -0.82 12.98
N ASN A 145 -8.80 -0.49 11.76
CA ASN A 145 -9.89 -1.23 11.13
C ASN A 145 -9.51 -2.70 10.89
N LEU A 146 -8.28 -2.97 10.46
CA LEU A 146 -7.76 -4.34 10.27
C LEU A 146 -7.64 -5.11 11.59
N VAL A 147 -7.32 -4.43 12.70
CA VAL A 147 -7.36 -5.03 14.04
C VAL A 147 -8.77 -5.48 14.38
N ILE A 148 -9.81 -4.67 14.10
CA ILE A 148 -11.21 -5.07 14.30
C ILE A 148 -11.54 -6.34 13.49
N SER A 149 -11.15 -6.38 12.21
CA SER A 149 -11.32 -7.58 11.37
C SER A 149 -10.61 -8.80 11.96
N ARG A 150 -9.38 -8.64 12.48
CA ARG A 150 -8.59 -9.74 13.05
C ARG A 150 -9.12 -10.24 14.41
N LEU A 151 -9.67 -9.35 15.23
CA LEU A 151 -10.31 -9.70 16.51
C LEU A 151 -11.70 -10.33 16.33
N THR A 152 -12.25 -10.26 15.12
CA THR A 152 -13.56 -10.81 14.77
C THR A 152 -13.47 -11.73 13.56
N SER A 153 -13.86 -11.28 12.36
CA SER A 153 -13.67 -12.01 11.10
C SER A 153 -13.81 -11.09 9.88
N ALA A 154 -13.16 -11.40 8.77
CA ALA A 154 -13.44 -10.80 7.48
C ALA A 154 -13.23 -11.85 6.39
N ASP A 155 -14.24 -12.09 5.56
CA ASP A 155 -14.13 -12.97 4.39
C ASP A 155 -13.54 -12.21 3.20
N ILE A 156 -13.93 -10.94 3.06
CA ILE A 156 -13.35 -9.99 2.12
C ILE A 156 -12.88 -8.79 2.93
N GLN A 157 -11.60 -8.47 2.85
CA GLN A 157 -11.05 -7.23 3.39
C GLN A 157 -10.82 -6.26 2.25
N SER A 158 -11.71 -5.29 2.09
CA SER A 158 -11.49 -4.18 1.18
C SER A 158 -10.55 -3.15 1.79
N THR A 159 -9.90 -2.41 0.90
CA THR A 159 -8.96 -1.35 1.25
C THR A 159 -9.41 -0.02 0.66
N ILE A 160 -9.07 1.05 1.35
CA ILE A 160 -9.20 2.43 0.90
C ILE A 160 -7.80 2.98 0.67
N THR A 161 -7.61 3.76 -0.38
CA THR A 161 -6.32 4.38 -0.63
C THR A 161 -6.10 5.51 0.38
N PRO A 162 -4.89 5.64 0.96
CA PRO A 162 -4.64 6.64 2.00
C PRO A 162 -4.74 8.10 1.50
N ASP A 163 -4.89 8.31 0.19
CA ASP A 163 -5.09 9.59 -0.46
C ASP A 163 -6.55 9.90 -0.83
N GLU A 164 -7.52 9.05 -0.47
CA GLU A 164 -8.94 9.23 -0.82
C GLU A 164 -9.50 10.58 -0.30
N GLY A 165 -9.13 10.98 0.92
CA GLY A 165 -9.50 12.28 1.50
C GLY A 165 -8.75 13.48 0.90
N ARG A 166 -7.91 13.26 -0.12
CA ARG A 166 -6.98 14.25 -0.67
C ARG A 166 -7.13 14.46 -2.18
N ASN A 167 -7.20 13.37 -2.94
CA ASN A 167 -7.24 13.38 -4.40
C ASN A 167 -7.93 12.11 -4.92
N VAL A 168 -8.23 12.07 -6.22
CA VAL A 168 -8.63 10.81 -6.87
C VAL A 168 -7.51 9.78 -6.63
N PRO A 169 -7.82 8.52 -6.26
CA PRO A 169 -6.81 7.52 -5.92
C PRO A 169 -5.72 7.34 -6.99
N TRP A 170 -4.47 7.44 -6.58
CA TRP A 170 -3.32 7.28 -7.46
C TRP A 170 -2.67 5.91 -7.36
N HIS A 171 -1.98 5.49 -8.43
CA HIS A 171 -1.42 4.15 -8.61
C HIS A 171 -0.67 3.62 -7.37
N TYR A 172 0.28 4.42 -6.86
CA TYR A 172 1.11 4.00 -5.74
C TYR A 172 0.35 3.96 -4.40
N ASN A 173 -0.73 4.74 -4.25
CA ASN A 173 -1.57 4.72 -3.07
C ASN A 173 -2.52 3.51 -3.05
N ASN A 174 -2.96 3.01 -4.21
CA ASN A 174 -3.59 1.68 -4.30
C ASN A 174 -2.62 0.59 -3.81
N VAL A 175 -1.36 0.65 -4.23
CA VAL A 175 -0.32 -0.30 -3.79
C VAL A 175 -0.04 -0.14 -2.29
N HIS A 176 0.00 1.08 -1.76
CA HIS A 176 0.15 1.32 -0.32
C HIS A 176 -1.00 0.75 0.49
N ALA A 177 -2.24 0.88 0.02
CA ALA A 177 -3.41 0.29 0.68
C ALA A 177 -3.30 -1.24 0.78
N VAL A 178 -2.92 -1.90 -0.32
CA VAL A 178 -2.70 -3.37 -0.37
C VAL A 178 -1.52 -3.78 0.51
N ASN A 179 -0.41 -3.04 0.47
CA ASN A 179 0.77 -3.31 1.29
C ASN A 179 0.45 -3.18 2.78
N THR A 180 -0.28 -2.15 3.20
CA THR A 180 -0.73 -1.95 4.57
C THR A 180 -1.61 -3.11 5.02
N ALA A 181 -2.60 -3.49 4.21
CA ALA A 181 -3.49 -4.61 4.52
C ALA A 181 -2.71 -5.92 4.67
N ARG A 182 -1.83 -6.24 3.71
CA ARG A 182 -0.98 -7.43 3.76
C ARG A 182 -0.05 -7.41 4.98
N GLN A 183 0.67 -6.31 5.21
CA GLN A 183 1.66 -6.19 6.28
C GLN A 183 1.00 -6.32 7.65
N ALA A 184 -0.13 -5.63 7.87
CA ALA A 184 -0.83 -5.68 9.15
C ALA A 184 -1.45 -7.07 9.39
N LEU A 185 -2.09 -7.67 8.38
CA LEU A 185 -2.68 -9.00 8.53
C LEU A 185 -1.60 -10.07 8.76
N VAL A 186 -0.52 -10.09 7.98
CA VAL A 186 0.60 -11.02 8.20
C VAL A 186 1.29 -10.78 9.55
N GLY A 187 1.48 -9.51 9.94
CA GLY A 187 2.05 -9.17 11.24
C GLY A 187 1.16 -9.59 12.43
N MET A 188 -0.15 -9.71 12.20
CA MET A 188 -1.12 -10.22 13.17
C MET A 188 -1.53 -11.68 12.90
N ASP A 189 -0.68 -12.45 12.21
CA ASP A 189 -0.95 -13.88 12.00
C ASP A 189 -1.12 -14.61 13.35
N ALA A 190 -2.10 -15.52 13.40
CA ALA A 190 -2.49 -16.26 14.60
C ALA A 190 -2.76 -15.43 15.88
N LEU A 191 -2.99 -14.10 15.79
CA LEU A 191 -3.15 -13.23 16.97
C LEU A 191 -4.24 -13.71 17.96
N HIS A 192 -5.31 -14.30 17.43
CA HIS A 192 -6.46 -14.82 18.20
C HIS A 192 -6.11 -16.00 19.12
N GLU A 193 -4.97 -16.67 18.91
CA GLU A 193 -4.47 -17.71 19.81
C GLU A 193 -3.93 -17.12 21.13
N PHE A 194 -3.43 -15.88 21.09
CA PHE A 194 -2.79 -15.20 22.21
C PHE A 194 -3.68 -14.11 22.83
N VAL A 195 -4.54 -13.49 22.02
CA VAL A 195 -5.41 -12.38 22.43
C VAL A 195 -6.86 -12.77 22.17
N LYS A 196 -7.70 -12.62 23.20
CA LYS A 196 -9.14 -12.89 23.12
C LYS A 196 -9.92 -11.63 23.50
N VAL A 197 -11.00 -11.39 22.77
CA VAL A 197 -12.01 -10.41 23.18
C VAL A 197 -12.70 -10.93 24.43
N ASP A 198 -12.63 -10.18 25.53
CA ASP A 198 -13.31 -10.52 26.78
C ASP A 198 -14.82 -10.28 26.64
N ARG A 199 -15.53 -11.29 26.12
CA ARG A 199 -16.98 -11.24 25.89
C ARG A 199 -17.80 -11.29 27.19
N GLU A 200 -17.19 -11.65 28.31
CA GLU A 200 -17.87 -11.67 29.63
C GLU A 200 -17.72 -10.36 30.40
N ASN A 201 -16.84 -9.46 29.93
CA ASN A 201 -16.79 -8.10 30.43
C ASN A 201 -18.18 -7.45 30.40
N PHE A 202 -18.66 -6.96 31.55
CA PHE A 202 -20.03 -6.48 31.71
C PHE A 202 -20.38 -5.35 30.74
N GLU A 203 -19.49 -4.37 30.55
CA GLU A 203 -19.72 -3.25 29.65
C GLU A 203 -19.79 -3.72 28.20
N PHE A 204 -18.82 -4.52 27.77
CA PHE A 204 -18.75 -5.05 26.41
C PHE A 204 -20.00 -5.88 26.08
N LYS A 205 -20.34 -6.84 26.95
CA LYS A 205 -21.49 -7.73 26.81
C LYS A 205 -22.80 -6.96 26.78
N SER A 206 -22.95 -5.97 27.67
CA SER A 206 -24.14 -5.11 27.72
C SER A 206 -24.28 -4.31 26.43
N LYS A 207 -23.17 -3.77 25.90
CA LYS A 207 -23.20 -2.99 24.66
C LYS A 207 -23.55 -3.83 23.43
N VAL A 208 -22.98 -5.03 23.31
CA VAL A 208 -23.33 -5.99 22.26
C VAL A 208 -24.82 -6.34 22.32
N ARG A 209 -25.35 -6.58 23.52
CA ARG A 209 -26.77 -6.89 23.72
C ARG A 209 -27.68 -5.71 23.38
N GLU A 210 -27.36 -4.52 23.88
CA GLU A 210 -28.08 -3.27 23.63
C GLU A 210 -28.21 -2.97 22.13
N LEU A 211 -27.12 -3.12 21.36
CA LEU A 211 -27.15 -2.90 19.90
C LEU A 211 -28.13 -3.84 19.18
N LYS A 212 -28.18 -5.11 19.60
CA LYS A 212 -29.13 -6.08 19.05
C LYS A 212 -30.58 -5.73 19.42
N GLU A 213 -30.82 -5.33 20.67
CA GLU A 213 -32.15 -4.91 21.13
C GLU A 213 -32.65 -3.68 20.37
N ARG A 214 -31.78 -2.69 20.14
CA ARG A 214 -32.12 -1.50 19.33
C ARG A 214 -32.50 -1.87 17.89
N ALA A 215 -31.77 -2.78 17.26
CA ALA A 215 -32.10 -3.25 15.91
C ALA A 215 -33.44 -4.02 15.86
N VAL A 216 -33.73 -4.82 16.88
CA VAL A 216 -35.04 -5.51 17.00
C VAL A 216 -36.16 -4.49 17.18
N LEU A 217 -36.01 -3.52 18.06
CA LEU A 217 -36.98 -2.43 18.24
C LEU A 217 -37.22 -1.66 16.95
N PHE A 218 -36.18 -1.47 16.14
CA PHE A 218 -36.29 -0.79 14.84
C PHE A 218 -37.18 -1.59 13.89
N LEU A 219 -36.95 -2.91 13.78
CA LEU A 219 -37.81 -3.79 12.97
C LEU A 219 -39.26 -3.82 13.50
N GLU A 220 -39.45 -3.86 14.83
CA GLU A 220 -40.78 -3.80 15.45
C GLU A 220 -41.50 -2.48 15.14
N GLY A 221 -40.79 -1.35 15.23
CA GLY A 221 -41.30 -0.03 14.86
C GLY A 221 -41.72 0.03 13.39
N MET A 222 -40.87 -0.47 12.49
CA MET A 222 -41.18 -0.53 11.06
C MET A 222 -42.41 -1.39 10.77
N LEU A 223 -42.59 -2.52 11.46
CA LEU A 223 -43.81 -3.34 11.33
C LEU A 223 -45.04 -2.60 11.86
N ALA A 224 -44.93 -1.89 12.98
CA ALA A 224 -46.02 -1.12 13.57
C ALA A 224 -46.50 0.04 12.67
N THR A 225 -45.57 0.65 11.92
CA THR A 225 -45.84 1.74 10.97
C THR A 225 -46.44 1.25 9.63
N GLY A 226 -46.54 -0.06 9.41
CA GLY A 226 -47.12 -0.63 8.18
C GLY A 226 -46.10 -1.19 7.19
N GLY A 227 -44.87 -1.46 7.66
CA GLY A 227 -43.82 -2.10 6.88
C GLY A 227 -42.80 -1.12 6.28
N TYR A 228 -41.90 -1.67 5.45
CA TYR A 228 -40.73 -0.95 4.95
C TYR A 228 -41.07 0.36 4.22
N PHE A 229 -42.02 0.33 3.29
CA PHE A 229 -42.37 1.52 2.50
C PHE A 229 -42.96 2.64 3.36
N ALA A 230 -43.85 2.31 4.30
CA ALA A 230 -44.40 3.28 5.23
C ALA A 230 -43.32 3.87 6.14
N ALA A 231 -42.40 3.05 6.65
CA ALA A 231 -41.28 3.53 7.46
C ALA A 231 -40.33 4.46 6.67
N VAL A 232 -40.11 4.20 5.38
CA VAL A 232 -39.35 5.11 4.51
C VAL A 232 -40.10 6.43 4.26
N GLU A 233 -41.42 6.40 4.13
CA GLU A 233 -42.26 7.61 4.01
C GLU A 233 -42.32 8.43 5.30
N ASP A 234 -42.22 7.76 6.45
CA ASP A 234 -42.18 8.36 7.78
C ASP A 234 -40.76 8.78 8.21
N GLY A 235 -39.75 8.60 7.36
CA GLY A 235 -38.39 9.10 7.60
C GLY A 235 -37.59 8.31 8.63
N PHE A 236 -37.82 7.00 8.76
CA PHE A 236 -37.09 6.17 9.74
C PHE A 236 -35.58 6.05 9.47
N PHE A 237 -35.17 6.14 8.21
CA PHE A 237 -33.80 5.90 7.77
C PHE A 237 -33.04 7.22 7.59
N VAL A 238 -31.73 7.19 7.80
CA VAL A 238 -30.85 8.37 7.69
C VAL A 238 -31.18 9.45 8.73
N ASP A 239 -31.85 9.07 9.83
CA ASP A 239 -32.06 9.91 11.00
C ASP A 239 -30.77 10.01 11.84
N THR A 240 -30.56 11.14 12.51
CA THR A 240 -29.30 11.40 13.23
C THR A 240 -29.32 10.97 14.69
N GLY A 241 -30.47 10.50 15.20
CA GLY A 241 -30.66 9.96 16.54
C GLY A 241 -30.08 8.55 16.70
N ILE A 242 -29.85 8.13 17.95
CA ILE A 242 -29.55 6.72 18.24
C ILE A 242 -30.84 5.95 18.49
N TYR A 243 -31.37 5.33 17.45
CA TYR A 243 -32.65 4.60 17.50
C TYR A 243 -32.81 3.77 18.79
N PRO A 244 -33.92 3.92 19.55
CA PRO A 244 -35.21 4.53 19.16
C PRO A 244 -35.32 6.05 19.33
N GLU A 245 -34.24 6.75 19.72
CA GLU A 245 -34.22 8.20 19.58
C GLU A 245 -34.34 8.57 18.09
N THR A 246 -35.19 9.53 17.77
CA THR A 246 -35.30 10.18 16.46
C THR A 246 -35.16 11.68 16.63
N ASN A 247 -34.54 12.34 15.66
CA ASN A 247 -34.42 13.79 15.59
C ASN A 247 -35.38 14.41 14.55
N ASP A 248 -36.29 13.61 13.99
CA ASP A 248 -37.20 13.99 12.91
C ASP A 248 -36.47 14.59 11.68
N ASP A 249 -35.25 14.11 11.42
CA ASP A 249 -34.38 14.59 10.33
C ASP A 249 -33.97 13.50 9.33
N GLY A 250 -34.59 12.32 9.44
CA GLY A 250 -34.44 11.24 8.48
C GLY A 250 -34.99 11.56 7.09
N ILE A 251 -34.58 10.74 6.12
CA ILE A 251 -34.91 10.99 4.71
C ILE A 251 -36.28 10.40 4.36
N VAL A 252 -37.16 11.25 3.84
CA VAL A 252 -38.47 10.83 3.35
C VAL A 252 -38.43 10.57 1.85
N ARG A 253 -38.82 9.36 1.44
CA ARG A 253 -39.07 9.02 0.02
C ARG A 253 -40.52 8.64 -0.13
N ARG A 254 -41.22 9.22 -1.12
CA ARG A 254 -42.65 8.97 -1.37
C ARG A 254 -42.86 7.77 -2.27
N ALA A 255 -43.89 6.98 -1.98
CA ALA A 255 -44.29 5.81 -2.75
C ALA A 255 -44.68 6.13 -4.19
N ASP A 256 -45.28 7.29 -4.42
CA ASP A 256 -45.66 7.83 -5.73
C ASP A 256 -44.60 8.76 -6.36
N GLY A 257 -43.44 8.91 -5.69
CA GLY A 257 -42.36 9.79 -6.10
C GLY A 257 -41.07 9.06 -6.51
N GLY A 258 -40.05 9.86 -6.80
CA GLY A 258 -38.73 9.36 -7.19
C GLY A 258 -38.59 9.06 -8.69
N ILE A 259 -37.37 8.72 -9.08
CA ILE A 259 -37.04 8.36 -10.47
C ILE A 259 -37.78 7.08 -10.84
N ALA A 260 -38.42 7.08 -12.01
CA ALA A 260 -39.23 5.97 -12.52
C ALA A 260 -40.46 5.61 -11.67
N ALA A 261 -41.05 6.60 -10.96
CA ALA A 261 -42.38 6.45 -10.39
C ALA A 261 -43.43 6.18 -11.50
N GLY A 262 -44.40 5.32 -11.22
CA GLY A 262 -45.48 4.98 -12.16
C GLY A 262 -45.06 4.11 -13.35
N THR A 263 -43.85 3.52 -13.33
CA THR A 263 -43.38 2.63 -14.42
C THR A 263 -43.60 1.15 -14.13
N ILE A 264 -44.20 0.78 -12.99
CA ILE A 264 -44.57 -0.61 -12.72
C ILE A 264 -45.84 -0.94 -13.47
N VAL A 265 -45.83 -2.09 -14.12
CA VAL A 265 -46.97 -2.63 -14.85
C VAL A 265 -47.32 -3.96 -14.22
N GLU A 266 -48.62 -4.16 -13.98
CA GLU A 266 -49.14 -5.46 -13.54
C GLU A 266 -48.94 -6.49 -14.65
N LYS A 267 -48.46 -7.68 -14.27
CA LYS A 267 -48.33 -8.78 -15.23
C LYS A 267 -49.71 -9.26 -15.64
N ALA A 268 -49.93 -9.41 -16.94
CA ALA A 268 -51.14 -10.07 -17.45
C ALA A 268 -51.15 -11.56 -17.05
N GLU A 269 -52.33 -12.18 -17.02
CA GLU A 269 -52.50 -13.60 -16.70
C GLU A 269 -51.76 -14.55 -17.67
N ASP A 270 -51.39 -14.05 -18.84
CA ASP A 270 -50.64 -14.76 -19.88
C ASP A 270 -49.21 -14.20 -20.04
N TYR A 271 -48.70 -13.44 -19.07
CA TYR A 271 -47.34 -12.90 -19.12
C TYR A 271 -46.31 -14.03 -19.27
N LEU A 272 -45.45 -13.88 -20.28
CA LEU A 272 -44.40 -14.84 -20.58
C LEU A 272 -43.11 -14.11 -20.94
N ALA A 273 -42.00 -14.62 -20.41
CA ALA A 273 -40.64 -14.24 -20.75
C ALA A 273 -39.84 -15.51 -21.10
N PRO A 274 -39.49 -15.76 -22.38
CA PRO A 274 -38.81 -16.98 -22.81
C PRO A 274 -37.30 -16.89 -22.56
N VAL A 275 -36.90 -16.47 -21.36
CA VAL A 275 -35.51 -16.28 -20.97
C VAL A 275 -35.22 -17.03 -19.69
N CYS A 276 -33.99 -17.54 -19.61
CA CYS A 276 -33.54 -18.28 -18.44
C CYS A 276 -33.24 -17.30 -17.29
N HIS A 277 -33.47 -17.74 -16.04
CA HIS A 277 -33.28 -16.94 -14.83
C HIS A 277 -34.15 -15.66 -14.75
N HIS A 278 -35.43 -15.78 -15.14
CA HIS A 278 -36.46 -14.80 -14.79
C HIS A 278 -37.06 -15.11 -13.41
N PHE A 279 -37.21 -14.11 -12.54
CA PHE A 279 -37.68 -14.31 -11.16
C PHE A 279 -39.21 -14.42 -11.03
N GLY A 280 -39.97 -13.51 -11.64
CA GLY A 280 -41.40 -13.40 -11.38
C GLY A 280 -42.25 -14.44 -12.13
N ASP A 281 -43.58 -14.36 -11.94
CA ASP A 281 -44.53 -15.25 -12.60
C ASP A 281 -44.32 -15.30 -14.12
N ASN A 282 -44.27 -16.50 -14.68
CA ASN A 282 -43.92 -16.77 -16.07
C ASN A 282 -44.73 -17.96 -16.60
N HIS A 283 -45.68 -17.69 -17.51
CA HIS A 283 -46.64 -18.69 -17.99
C HIS A 283 -46.09 -19.54 -19.14
N LEU A 284 -45.08 -20.35 -18.83
CA LEU A 284 -44.40 -21.22 -19.81
C LEU A 284 -45.27 -22.43 -20.24
N PRO A 285 -45.23 -22.84 -21.51
CA PRO A 285 -45.84 -24.09 -21.97
C PRO A 285 -45.23 -25.33 -21.30
N ASP A 286 -46.03 -26.39 -21.17
CA ASP A 286 -45.55 -27.68 -20.67
C ASP A 286 -44.53 -28.33 -21.62
N GLY A 287 -43.60 -29.11 -21.07
CA GLY A 287 -42.66 -29.93 -21.84
C GLY A 287 -41.34 -29.24 -22.22
N LEU A 288 -41.03 -28.09 -21.64
CA LEU A 288 -39.73 -27.40 -21.78
C LEU A 288 -38.75 -27.88 -20.69
N ASP A 289 -37.47 -28.03 -21.05
CA ASP A 289 -36.39 -28.29 -20.08
C ASP A 289 -35.92 -26.98 -19.44
N LYS A 290 -35.92 -25.88 -20.22
CA LYS A 290 -35.61 -24.52 -19.79
C LYS A 290 -36.58 -23.50 -20.39
N PRO A 291 -36.84 -22.35 -19.72
CA PRO A 291 -37.69 -21.30 -20.28
C PRO A 291 -37.26 -20.81 -21.67
N CYS A 292 -35.95 -20.78 -21.92
CA CYS A 292 -35.38 -20.26 -23.15
C CYS A 292 -35.35 -21.28 -24.31
N ASP A 293 -35.85 -22.50 -24.13
CA ASP A 293 -36.03 -23.48 -25.22
C ASP A 293 -37.04 -22.97 -26.28
N LEU A 294 -37.96 -22.07 -25.90
CA LEU A 294 -38.91 -21.42 -26.82
C LEU A 294 -38.25 -20.55 -27.90
N ILE A 295 -36.99 -20.16 -27.69
CA ILE A 295 -36.23 -19.27 -28.57
C ILE A 295 -34.88 -19.88 -28.96
N ASP A 296 -34.74 -21.20 -28.86
CA ASP A 296 -33.49 -21.94 -29.14
C ASP A 296 -32.29 -21.47 -28.28
N GLY A 297 -32.58 -20.99 -27.06
CA GLY A 297 -31.60 -20.49 -26.10
C GLY A 297 -31.54 -18.96 -26.03
N CYS A 298 -31.47 -18.43 -24.80
CA CYS A 298 -31.19 -17.00 -24.56
C CYS A 298 -29.67 -16.74 -24.50
N THR A 299 -29.24 -15.48 -24.41
CA THR A 299 -27.82 -15.10 -24.35
C THR A 299 -27.04 -15.75 -23.20
N LEU A 300 -27.70 -16.10 -22.09
CA LEU A 300 -27.08 -16.83 -20.97
C LEU A 300 -26.79 -18.31 -21.29
N CYS A 301 -27.46 -18.88 -22.30
CA CYS A 301 -27.24 -20.26 -22.75
C CYS A 301 -26.49 -20.33 -24.08
N VAL A 302 -26.57 -19.28 -24.91
CA VAL A 302 -25.96 -19.19 -26.24
C VAL A 302 -25.24 -17.84 -26.33
N PRO A 303 -23.95 -17.76 -25.92
CA PRO A 303 -23.19 -16.51 -25.89
C PRO A 303 -23.07 -15.80 -27.25
N GLU A 304 -23.18 -16.55 -28.35
CA GLU A 304 -23.14 -16.03 -29.72
C GLU A 304 -24.29 -15.06 -30.04
N LEU A 305 -25.36 -15.07 -29.24
CA LEU A 305 -26.48 -14.15 -29.38
C LEU A 305 -26.23 -12.77 -28.77
N VAL A 306 -25.15 -12.59 -27.98
CA VAL A 306 -24.85 -11.30 -27.33
C VAL A 306 -24.46 -10.27 -28.41
N PRO A 307 -25.23 -9.18 -28.58
CA PRO A 307 -24.86 -8.14 -29.52
C PRO A 307 -23.67 -7.35 -28.99
N PHE A 308 -22.54 -7.37 -29.72
CA PHE A 308 -21.38 -6.54 -29.42
C PHE A 308 -21.48 -5.19 -30.14
N ILE A 309 -21.45 -4.12 -29.37
CA ILE A 309 -21.34 -2.74 -29.86
C ILE A 309 -19.94 -2.25 -29.49
N ASP A 310 -19.14 -1.92 -30.49
CA ASP A 310 -17.76 -1.45 -30.29
C ASP A 310 -17.76 -0.04 -29.68
N GLU A 311 -18.18 0.97 -30.46
CA GLU A 311 -18.24 2.35 -30.01
C GLU A 311 -19.51 3.04 -30.55
N LEU A 312 -20.04 3.98 -29.76
CA LEU A 312 -21.15 4.84 -30.18
C LEU A 312 -20.69 6.26 -30.54
N ASP A 313 -19.53 6.68 -30.04
CA ASP A 313 -18.95 8.01 -30.25
C ASP A 313 -17.56 7.90 -30.91
N SER A 314 -17.40 8.52 -32.07
CA SER A 314 -16.14 8.49 -32.83
C SER A 314 -15.06 9.43 -32.27
N GLU A 315 -15.42 10.39 -31.42
CA GLU A 315 -14.49 11.36 -30.83
C GLU A 315 -14.11 10.97 -29.40
N ASP A 316 -15.09 10.67 -28.54
CA ASP A 316 -14.86 10.28 -27.14
C ASP A 316 -14.78 8.75 -26.95
N ASN A 317 -13.67 8.18 -27.40
CA ASN A 317 -13.39 6.74 -27.27
C ASN A 317 -11.95 6.45 -26.85
N VAL A 318 -11.68 5.18 -26.57
CA VAL A 318 -10.36 4.72 -26.14
C VAL A 318 -9.29 4.90 -27.24
N HIS A 319 -9.65 4.80 -28.51
CA HIS A 319 -8.71 4.96 -29.62
C HIS A 319 -8.14 6.37 -29.71
N THR A 320 -9.00 7.39 -29.59
CA THR A 320 -8.58 8.80 -29.55
C THR A 320 -7.65 9.07 -28.36
N ARG A 321 -8.00 8.57 -27.17
CA ARG A 321 -7.18 8.73 -25.94
C ARG A 321 -5.83 8.02 -26.05
N LEU A 322 -5.79 6.83 -26.65
CA LEU A 322 -4.53 6.11 -26.88
C LEU A 322 -3.63 6.83 -27.90
N ALA A 323 -4.19 7.48 -28.92
CA ALA A 323 -3.42 8.21 -29.92
C ALA A 323 -2.67 9.40 -29.30
N GLN A 324 -3.27 10.11 -28.34
CA GLN A 324 -2.67 11.27 -27.64
C GLN A 324 -1.34 10.92 -26.93
N THR A 325 -1.22 9.70 -26.43
CA THR A 325 -0.07 9.24 -25.63
C THR A 325 0.82 8.23 -26.39
N ALA A 326 0.58 8.06 -27.69
CA ALA A 326 1.26 7.05 -28.50
C ALA A 326 2.78 7.25 -28.57
N GLN A 327 3.25 8.50 -28.70
CA GLN A 327 4.69 8.77 -28.78
C GLN A 327 5.44 8.36 -27.52
N LEU A 328 4.85 8.57 -26.34
CA LEU A 328 5.44 8.15 -25.06
C LEU A 328 5.68 6.64 -25.05
N ARG A 329 4.67 5.85 -25.44
CA ARG A 329 4.77 4.38 -25.48
C ARG A 329 5.72 3.87 -26.56
N THR A 330 5.63 4.39 -27.79
CA THR A 330 6.44 3.90 -28.91
C THR A 330 7.92 4.22 -28.73
N LYS A 331 8.26 5.41 -28.25
CA LYS A 331 9.65 5.83 -28.00
C LYS A 331 10.15 5.48 -26.59
N ARG A 332 9.28 4.92 -25.73
CA ARG A 332 9.57 4.61 -24.32
C ARG A 332 10.10 5.84 -23.55
N LEU A 333 9.54 7.01 -23.85
CA LEU A 333 9.84 8.23 -23.11
C LEU A 333 9.20 8.15 -21.72
N ILE A 334 9.86 8.74 -20.74
CA ILE A 334 9.45 8.70 -19.34
C ILE A 334 9.05 10.09 -18.88
N THR A 335 7.93 10.18 -18.19
CA THR A 335 7.48 11.34 -17.43
C THR A 335 6.74 10.82 -16.19
N PRO A 336 6.65 11.58 -15.09
CA PRO A 336 5.83 11.19 -13.95
C PRO A 336 4.37 10.96 -14.35
N GLU A 337 3.72 10.02 -13.68
CA GLU A 337 2.28 9.81 -13.81
C GLU A 337 1.69 9.31 -12.49
N VAL A 338 0.41 9.58 -12.27
CA VAL A 338 -0.30 9.18 -11.04
C VAL A 338 -1.57 8.40 -11.29
N GLN A 339 -2.23 8.60 -12.43
CA GLN A 339 -3.46 7.88 -12.80
C GLN A 339 -3.59 7.58 -14.30
N TRP A 340 -3.03 8.43 -15.18
CA TRP A 340 -3.14 8.28 -16.63
C TRP A 340 -1.77 8.31 -17.28
N ALA A 341 -1.63 7.56 -18.38
CA ALA A 341 -0.38 7.44 -19.14
C ALA A 341 0.23 8.82 -19.46
N GLY A 342 1.33 9.14 -18.80
CA GLY A 342 2.08 10.38 -18.97
C GLY A 342 1.38 11.66 -18.53
N ASP A 343 0.47 11.61 -17.54
CA ASP A 343 -0.23 12.81 -17.06
C ASP A 343 0.70 13.92 -16.52
N GLY A 344 1.95 13.59 -16.18
CA GLY A 344 2.98 14.53 -15.74
C GLY A 344 2.83 14.96 -14.28
N ILE A 345 1.86 14.43 -13.55
CA ILE A 345 1.56 14.88 -12.19
C ILE A 345 2.61 14.33 -11.23
N LEU A 346 3.08 15.18 -10.33
CA LEU A 346 3.93 14.82 -9.20
C LEU A 346 3.49 15.54 -7.94
N VAL A 347 3.99 15.10 -6.78
CA VAL A 347 3.80 15.78 -5.49
C VAL A 347 5.12 16.25 -4.94
N VAL A 348 5.15 17.51 -4.49
CA VAL A 348 6.24 18.11 -3.73
C VAL A 348 5.79 18.29 -2.29
N THR A 349 6.50 17.66 -1.36
CA THR A 349 6.31 17.87 0.08
C THR A 349 7.37 18.86 0.58
N MET A 350 6.93 19.90 1.28
CA MET A 350 7.82 20.95 1.79
C MET A 350 7.43 21.38 3.20
N PHE A 351 8.42 21.69 4.03
CA PHE A 351 8.23 22.38 5.30
C PHE A 351 8.60 23.86 5.11
N LEU A 352 7.67 24.75 5.44
CA LEU A 352 7.88 26.19 5.33
C LEU A 352 7.85 26.80 6.74
N PRO A 353 8.90 27.52 7.16
CA PRO A 353 9.04 28.03 8.53
C PRO A 353 8.20 29.31 8.73
N THR A 354 6.90 29.20 8.54
CA THR A 354 5.92 30.29 8.62
C THR A 354 4.52 29.76 8.92
N ASP A 355 3.57 30.66 9.17
CA ASP A 355 2.19 30.32 9.45
C ASP A 355 1.50 29.64 8.25
N LEU A 356 0.38 28.98 8.52
CA LEU A 356 -0.38 28.19 7.55
C LEU A 356 -0.73 28.95 6.27
N VAL A 357 -1.19 30.20 6.40
CA VAL A 357 -1.70 30.99 5.28
C VAL A 357 -0.55 31.45 4.40
N THR A 358 0.53 31.93 5.02
CA THR A 358 1.73 32.33 4.31
C THR A 358 2.41 31.13 3.64
N ALA A 359 2.46 29.97 4.30
CA ALA A 359 3.04 28.75 3.77
C ALA A 359 2.29 28.24 2.53
N GLU A 360 0.95 28.24 2.54
CA GLU A 360 0.14 27.85 1.40
C GLU A 360 0.40 28.74 0.17
N ALA A 361 0.42 30.06 0.36
CA ALA A 361 0.72 31.00 -0.72
C ALA A 361 2.16 30.83 -1.25
N ALA A 362 3.14 30.70 -0.34
CA ALA A 362 4.54 30.51 -0.72
C ALA A 362 4.76 29.18 -1.47
N ALA A 363 4.08 28.10 -1.08
CA ALA A 363 4.19 26.80 -1.75
C ALA A 363 3.77 26.87 -3.22
N LEU A 364 2.73 27.63 -3.55
CA LEU A 364 2.29 27.83 -4.94
C LEU A 364 3.34 28.58 -5.77
N GLU A 365 3.94 29.64 -5.23
CA GLU A 365 5.02 30.37 -5.92
C GLU A 365 6.27 29.49 -6.10
N LEU A 366 6.62 28.69 -5.08
CA LEU A 366 7.71 27.73 -5.16
C LEU A 366 7.45 26.66 -6.22
N GLY A 367 6.23 26.14 -6.31
CA GLY A 367 5.82 25.20 -7.36
C GLY A 367 6.02 25.77 -8.77
N ARG A 368 5.58 27.01 -9.00
CA ARG A 368 5.82 27.69 -10.29
C ARG A 368 7.30 27.91 -10.56
N ALA A 369 8.08 28.30 -9.54
CA ALA A 369 9.53 28.45 -9.67
C ALA A 369 10.25 27.12 -9.96
N MET A 370 9.63 25.98 -9.63
CA MET A 370 10.08 24.64 -10.01
C MET A 370 9.63 24.20 -11.41
N ASN A 371 9.00 25.09 -12.19
CA ASN A 371 8.41 24.81 -13.51
C ASN A 371 7.27 23.78 -13.47
N LEU A 372 6.47 23.79 -12.41
CA LEU A 372 5.24 23.02 -12.34
C LEU A 372 4.05 23.87 -12.78
N ASP A 373 3.23 23.29 -13.65
CA ASP A 373 1.95 23.84 -14.06
C ASP A 373 0.82 23.29 -13.17
N GLU A 374 -0.35 23.94 -13.19
CA GLU A 374 -1.56 23.47 -12.48
C GLU A 374 -1.33 23.18 -10.98
N CYS A 375 -0.47 23.97 -10.33
CA CYS A 375 -0.13 23.79 -8.92
C CYS A 375 -1.37 23.91 -8.00
N GLU A 376 -1.56 22.91 -7.14
CA GLU A 376 -2.64 22.86 -6.16
C GLU A 376 -2.10 22.30 -4.83
N VAL A 377 -2.36 23.02 -3.73
CA VAL A 377 -2.03 22.53 -2.39
C VAL A 377 -3.08 21.50 -1.98
N ILE A 378 -2.64 20.26 -1.75
CA ILE A 378 -3.51 19.12 -1.46
C ILE A 378 -3.44 18.68 0.00
N HIS A 379 -2.39 19.05 0.73
CA HIS A 379 -2.30 18.78 2.17
C HIS A 379 -1.62 19.94 2.89
N LYS A 380 -2.11 20.23 4.11
CA LYS A 380 -1.57 21.24 5.00
C LYS A 380 -1.58 20.69 6.42
N GLN A 381 -0.44 20.75 7.11
CA GLN A 381 -0.33 20.34 8.50
C GLN A 381 0.50 21.37 9.29
N VAL A 382 -0.14 22.00 10.26
CA VAL A 382 0.54 22.92 11.18
C VAL A 382 1.46 22.10 12.09
N MET A 383 2.77 22.35 12.01
CA MET A 383 3.75 21.73 12.91
C MET A 383 3.83 22.51 14.22
N HIS A 384 3.91 23.84 14.11
CA HIS A 384 3.71 24.78 15.20
C HIS A 384 3.18 26.09 14.60
N PRO A 385 2.23 26.80 15.24
CA PRO A 385 1.62 28.01 14.66
C PRO A 385 2.62 29.09 14.22
N ALA A 386 3.80 29.12 14.82
CA ALA A 386 4.88 30.06 14.48
C ALA A 386 6.10 29.42 13.79
N GLU A 387 6.46 28.17 14.13
CA GLU A 387 7.73 27.59 13.64
C GLU A 387 7.61 27.04 12.23
N GLY A 388 6.40 26.63 11.81
CA GLY A 388 6.18 26.24 10.43
C GLY A 388 5.02 25.30 10.16
N THR A 389 4.82 25.09 8.87
CA THR A 389 3.73 24.31 8.29
C THR A 389 4.29 23.36 7.24
N LEU A 390 3.87 22.10 7.29
CA LEU A 390 4.09 21.12 6.22
C LEU A 390 3.03 21.31 5.14
N ILE A 391 3.46 21.41 3.89
CA ILE A 391 2.61 21.53 2.72
C ILE A 391 2.93 20.37 1.77
N GLU A 392 1.90 19.76 1.20
CA GLU A 392 2.05 18.94 0.00
C GLU A 392 1.32 19.61 -1.16
N LEU A 393 2.04 19.76 -2.27
CA LEU A 393 1.60 20.42 -3.48
C LEU A 393 1.64 19.41 -4.62
N LYS A 394 0.53 19.21 -5.33
CA LYS A 394 0.58 18.55 -6.64
C LYS A 394 0.79 19.58 -7.74
N GLY A 395 1.48 19.17 -8.80
CA GLY A 395 1.65 19.97 -10.00
C GLY A 395 2.01 19.09 -11.19
N ARG A 396 1.83 19.63 -12.40
CA ARG A 396 2.14 18.96 -13.66
C ARG A 396 3.52 19.37 -14.16
N LEU A 397 4.38 18.39 -14.40
CA LEU A 397 5.68 18.55 -15.05
C LEU A 397 5.54 18.24 -16.54
N ASN A 398 5.70 19.26 -17.38
CA ASN A 398 5.63 19.14 -18.83
C ASN A 398 7.00 18.79 -19.45
N VAL A 399 7.71 17.83 -18.87
CA VAL A 399 9.05 17.39 -19.29
C VAL A 399 9.07 15.88 -19.46
N VAL A 400 9.64 15.41 -20.57
CA VAL A 400 9.87 13.99 -20.86
C VAL A 400 11.37 13.69 -20.91
N VAL A 401 11.73 12.50 -20.46
CA VAL A 401 13.10 11.97 -20.45
C VAL A 401 13.19 10.82 -21.43
N ASP A 402 14.24 10.85 -22.28
CA ASP A 402 14.61 9.71 -23.10
C ASP A 402 15.62 8.85 -22.33
N PRO A 403 15.29 7.58 -22.00
CA PRO A 403 16.20 6.69 -21.28
C PRO A 403 17.55 6.49 -21.98
N ALA A 404 17.62 6.64 -23.31
CA ALA A 404 18.86 6.48 -24.07
C ALA A 404 19.90 7.57 -23.75
N ASN A 405 19.48 8.72 -23.23
CA ASN A 405 20.35 9.84 -22.87
C ASN A 405 20.77 9.82 -21.39
N LEU A 406 20.30 8.84 -20.62
CA LEU A 406 20.66 8.72 -19.21
C LEU A 406 22.06 8.12 -19.06
N VAL A 407 22.93 8.85 -18.37
CA VAL A 407 24.22 8.32 -17.92
C VAL A 407 23.97 7.54 -16.62
N ILE A 408 23.83 6.23 -16.74
CA ILE A 408 23.62 5.32 -15.61
C ILE A 408 24.98 4.74 -15.20
N PRO A 409 25.51 5.05 -14.01
CA PRO A 409 26.76 4.46 -13.55
C PRO A 409 26.58 2.95 -13.34
N PRO A 410 27.61 2.12 -13.60
CA PRO A 410 27.55 0.70 -13.29
C PRO A 410 27.35 0.53 -11.78
N PRO A 411 26.53 -0.45 -11.35
CA PRO A 411 26.39 -0.75 -9.93
C PRO A 411 27.75 -1.13 -9.34
N PRO A 412 28.03 -0.81 -8.07
CA PRO A 412 29.22 -1.31 -7.39
C PRO A 412 29.22 -2.85 -7.40
N ASP A 413 30.36 -3.43 -7.74
CA ASP A 413 30.55 -4.89 -7.77
C ASP A 413 30.70 -5.42 -6.34
N LEU A 414 29.58 -5.56 -5.63
CA LEU A 414 29.52 -6.04 -4.25
C LEU A 414 29.33 -7.55 -4.22
N LEU A 415 30.10 -8.23 -3.37
CA LEU A 415 29.91 -9.65 -3.08
C LEU A 415 28.79 -9.84 -2.05
N SER A 416 28.18 -11.03 -2.05
CA SER A 416 27.20 -11.39 -1.02
C SER A 416 27.86 -11.54 0.36
N ASP A 417 27.10 -11.32 1.44
CA ASP A 417 27.60 -11.51 2.81
C ASP A 417 28.15 -12.91 3.05
N GLU A 418 27.51 -13.93 2.46
CA GLU A 418 27.92 -15.32 2.57
C GLU A 418 29.23 -15.60 1.82
N ASP A 419 29.40 -15.03 0.62
CA ASP A 419 30.63 -15.18 -0.17
C ASP A 419 31.83 -14.54 0.53
N ILE A 420 31.64 -13.33 1.10
CA ILE A 420 32.68 -12.62 1.84
C ILE A 420 33.06 -13.43 3.07
N ARG A 421 32.07 -13.80 3.89
CA ARG A 421 32.30 -14.54 5.15
C ARG A 421 33.00 -15.87 4.89
N SER A 422 32.54 -16.63 3.88
CA SER A 422 33.14 -17.94 3.56
C SER A 422 34.60 -17.81 3.17
N PHE A 423 34.92 -16.85 2.29
CA PHE A 423 36.31 -16.62 1.88
C PHE A 423 37.20 -16.15 3.03
N VAL A 424 36.70 -15.22 3.86
CA VAL A 424 37.42 -14.67 5.02
C VAL A 424 37.76 -15.76 6.02
N LEU A 425 36.80 -16.63 6.34
CA LEU A 425 36.99 -17.73 7.28
C LEU A 425 37.90 -18.83 6.72
N GLU A 426 37.75 -19.19 5.45
CA GLU A 426 38.59 -20.20 4.79
C GLU A 426 40.07 -19.79 4.75
N HIS A 427 40.33 -18.52 4.47
CA HIS A 427 41.69 -18.00 4.30
C HIS A 427 42.25 -17.29 5.55
N GLY A 428 41.45 -17.18 6.62
CA GLY A 428 41.84 -16.54 7.88
C GLY A 428 42.32 -15.10 7.71
N LEU A 429 41.55 -14.26 7.02
CA LEU A 429 42.01 -12.93 6.64
C LEU A 429 42.20 -12.00 7.85
N LYS A 430 43.38 -11.40 7.91
CA LYS A 430 43.84 -10.47 8.93
C LYS A 430 44.10 -9.10 8.34
N VAL A 431 43.71 -8.09 9.10
CA VAL A 431 43.78 -6.69 8.74
C VAL A 431 44.52 -5.94 9.84
N VAL A 432 45.53 -5.16 9.47
CA VAL A 432 46.09 -4.14 10.37
C VAL A 432 45.53 -2.79 9.96
N ALA A 433 45.02 -2.04 10.93
CA ALA A 433 44.37 -0.77 10.67
C ALA A 433 44.85 0.34 11.60
N ALA A 434 45.03 1.56 11.07
CA ALA A 434 45.42 2.71 11.87
C ALA A 434 44.95 4.03 11.25
N THR A 435 44.80 5.06 12.07
CA THR A 435 44.79 6.47 11.58
C THR A 435 46.21 7.00 11.68
N VAL A 436 46.76 7.46 10.55
CA VAL A 436 48.22 7.62 10.39
C VAL A 436 48.71 9.07 10.43
N GLY A 437 49.99 9.24 10.77
CA GLY A 437 50.62 10.56 10.91
C GLY A 437 50.40 11.15 12.30
N GLU A 438 49.97 12.41 12.36
CA GLU A 438 49.56 13.12 13.60
C GLU A 438 48.03 13.28 13.67
N ASP A 439 47.30 12.38 13.01
CA ASP A 439 45.84 12.46 12.86
C ASP A 439 45.11 11.66 13.95
N GLU A 440 44.33 12.38 14.77
CA GLU A 440 43.53 11.85 15.89
C GLU A 440 42.10 11.44 15.51
N HIS A 441 41.69 11.59 14.25
CA HIS A 441 40.32 11.30 13.82
C HIS A 441 40.09 9.78 13.61
N SER A 442 39.76 9.08 14.69
CA SER A 442 39.56 7.62 14.69
C SER A 442 38.23 7.11 14.14
N VAL A 443 37.18 7.93 14.11
CA VAL A 443 35.80 7.48 13.86
C VAL A 443 35.66 6.77 12.51
N GLY A 444 36.22 7.35 11.45
CA GLY A 444 36.10 6.77 10.09
C GLY A 444 36.68 5.36 9.98
N MET A 445 37.84 5.10 10.61
CA MET A 445 38.44 3.77 10.60
C MET A 445 37.63 2.76 11.42
N ARG A 446 37.14 3.17 12.59
CA ARG A 446 36.28 2.32 13.44
C ARG A 446 34.95 1.99 12.79
N GLU A 447 34.35 2.92 12.05
CA GLU A 447 33.12 2.66 11.27
C GLU A 447 33.32 1.59 10.18
N ILE A 448 34.53 1.41 9.67
CA ILE A 448 34.87 0.36 8.71
C ILE A 448 35.19 -0.97 9.40
N ILE A 449 35.68 -0.96 10.64
CA ILE A 449 36.06 -2.17 11.38
C ILE A 449 34.88 -2.72 12.18
N ASP A 450 34.29 -1.89 13.03
CA ASP A 450 33.36 -2.27 14.09
C ASP A 450 32.07 -2.86 13.50
N ILE A 451 31.60 -3.95 14.10
CA ILE A 451 30.39 -4.66 13.68
C ILE A 451 29.12 -3.79 13.68
N LYS A 452 29.08 -2.70 14.47
CA LYS A 452 27.88 -1.89 14.74
C LYS A 452 27.17 -1.37 13.48
N HIS A 453 27.92 -0.92 12.48
CA HIS A 453 27.36 -0.40 11.22
C HIS A 453 27.77 -1.26 10.01
N GLY A 454 28.05 -2.55 10.24
CA GLY A 454 28.45 -3.48 9.18
C GLY A 454 29.90 -3.34 8.74
N GLY A 455 30.80 -3.11 9.71
CA GLY A 455 32.25 -3.12 9.47
C GLY A 455 32.80 -4.53 9.22
N LEU A 456 34.09 -4.63 8.95
CA LEU A 456 34.79 -5.86 8.58
C LEU A 456 34.58 -7.00 9.61
N GLU A 457 34.41 -6.68 10.89
CA GLU A 457 34.10 -7.67 11.93
C GLU A 457 32.86 -8.52 11.62
N THR A 458 31.88 -7.99 10.85
CA THR A 458 30.67 -8.71 10.43
C THR A 458 30.95 -10.01 9.67
N TRP A 459 32.06 -10.06 8.92
CA TRP A 459 32.43 -11.22 8.09
C TRP A 459 33.57 -12.05 8.68
N GLY A 460 34.02 -11.73 9.90
CA GLY A 460 35.05 -12.51 10.60
C GLY A 460 36.49 -12.13 10.26
N PHE A 461 36.72 -10.94 9.71
CA PHE A 461 38.07 -10.41 9.56
C PHE A 461 38.71 -10.27 10.95
N SER A 462 39.95 -10.74 11.10
CA SER A 462 40.72 -10.50 12.32
C SER A 462 41.43 -9.16 12.20
N THR A 463 40.94 -8.17 12.94
CA THR A 463 41.38 -6.77 12.83
C THR A 463 42.27 -6.38 14.02
N GLU A 464 43.51 -6.01 13.73
CA GLU A 464 44.44 -5.42 14.68
C GLU A 464 44.43 -3.89 14.48
N TYR A 465 43.76 -3.18 15.39
CA TYR A 465 43.61 -1.72 15.31
C TYR A 465 44.64 -1.01 16.20
N LEU A 466 45.59 -0.32 15.57
CA LEU A 466 46.73 0.31 16.26
C LEU A 466 46.42 1.67 16.89
N GLY A 467 45.22 2.21 16.67
CA GLY A 467 44.81 3.52 17.17
C GLY A 467 45.05 4.67 16.19
N THR A 468 45.26 5.86 16.74
CA THR A 468 45.48 7.13 16.03
C THR A 468 46.91 7.62 16.17
N SER A 469 47.27 8.63 15.37
CA SER A 469 48.61 9.20 15.32
C SER A 469 49.73 8.15 15.17
N VAL A 470 49.49 7.16 14.31
CA VAL A 470 50.42 6.04 14.10
C VAL A 470 51.34 6.35 12.92
N PRO A 471 52.68 6.33 13.10
CA PRO A 471 53.62 6.44 11.98
C PRO A 471 53.42 5.29 10.98
N VAL A 472 53.52 5.58 9.67
CA VAL A 472 53.31 4.59 8.60
C VAL A 472 54.27 3.40 8.69
N GLU A 473 55.50 3.62 9.17
CA GLU A 473 56.48 2.57 9.45
C GLU A 473 55.94 1.54 10.45
N LYS A 474 55.30 2.02 11.52
CA LYS A 474 54.75 1.17 12.59
C LYS A 474 53.56 0.36 12.10
N VAL A 475 52.73 0.92 11.23
CA VAL A 475 51.62 0.19 10.58
C VAL A 475 52.16 -0.97 9.76
N LEU A 476 53.20 -0.72 8.96
CA LEU A 476 53.79 -1.74 8.10
C LEU A 476 54.53 -2.82 8.90
N ASP A 477 55.28 -2.44 9.95
CA ASP A 477 55.95 -3.38 10.84
C ASP A 477 54.94 -4.29 11.56
N ALA A 478 53.83 -3.74 12.05
CA ALA A 478 52.74 -4.52 12.63
C ALA A 478 52.08 -5.45 11.61
N ALA A 479 51.90 -5.02 10.36
CA ALA A 479 51.35 -5.88 9.31
C ALA A 479 52.24 -7.12 9.06
N ILE A 480 53.56 -6.96 9.14
CA ILE A 480 54.53 -8.06 9.03
C ILE A 480 54.48 -8.95 10.27
N GLU A 481 54.49 -8.37 11.47
CA GLU A 481 54.45 -9.10 12.76
C GLU A 481 53.20 -9.96 12.90
N HIS A 482 52.03 -9.40 12.57
CA HIS A 482 50.75 -10.09 12.69
C HIS A 482 50.39 -10.98 11.48
N ALA A 483 51.28 -11.05 10.48
CA ALA A 483 51.06 -11.72 9.20
C ALA A 483 49.73 -11.32 8.55
N ALA A 484 49.46 -10.02 8.51
CA ALA A 484 48.27 -9.45 7.89
C ALA A 484 48.33 -9.57 6.36
N GLN A 485 47.16 -9.72 5.73
CA GLN A 485 47.03 -9.67 4.27
C GLN A 485 46.64 -8.27 3.79
N VAL A 486 46.04 -7.46 4.68
CA VAL A 486 45.50 -6.15 4.37
C VAL A 486 46.00 -5.12 5.37
N VAL A 487 46.40 -3.95 4.84
CA VAL A 487 46.70 -2.76 5.62
C VAL A 487 45.69 -1.69 5.28
N LEU A 488 44.94 -1.24 6.29
CA LEU A 488 44.04 -0.10 6.18
C LEU A 488 44.66 1.10 6.87
N ILE A 489 44.83 2.21 6.14
CA ILE A 489 45.19 3.49 6.74
C ILE A 489 44.06 4.50 6.59
N SER A 490 43.82 5.28 7.64
CA SER A 490 42.91 6.42 7.62
C SER A 490 43.71 7.72 7.67
N THR A 491 43.38 8.64 6.77
CA THR A 491 43.94 9.99 6.68
C THR A 491 42.80 10.99 6.48
N ILE A 492 42.43 11.69 7.54
CA ILE A 492 41.33 12.67 7.55
C ILE A 492 41.88 14.09 7.35
N ILE A 493 43.00 14.40 8.01
CA ILE A 493 43.72 15.65 7.80
C ILE A 493 44.38 15.62 6.43
N THR A 494 44.05 16.61 5.60
CA THR A 494 44.55 16.72 4.22
C THR A 494 45.35 18.00 3.95
N HIS A 495 45.55 18.83 4.97
CA HIS A 495 46.32 20.06 4.85
C HIS A 495 47.74 19.77 4.36
N ALA A 496 48.23 20.59 3.42
CA ALA A 496 49.53 20.46 2.78
C ALA A 496 49.81 19.07 2.19
N ASP A 497 48.76 18.40 1.68
CA ASP A 497 48.85 17.08 1.04
C ASP A 497 49.42 15.97 1.93
N VAL A 498 49.36 16.10 3.26
CA VAL A 498 49.92 15.10 4.20
C VAL A 498 49.36 13.70 4.02
N HIS A 499 48.12 13.58 3.55
CA HIS A 499 47.47 12.33 3.18
C HIS A 499 48.15 11.64 1.98
N ARG A 500 48.54 12.39 0.94
CA ARG A 500 49.37 11.88 -0.17
C ARG A 500 50.71 11.41 0.37
N ASP A 501 51.41 12.27 1.11
CA ASP A 501 52.76 11.99 1.58
C ASP A 501 52.80 10.72 2.44
N ASN A 502 51.77 10.48 3.27
CA ASN A 502 51.62 9.24 4.05
C ASN A 502 51.34 8.01 3.16
N MET A 503 50.51 8.14 2.12
CA MET A 503 50.22 7.04 1.19
C MET A 503 51.45 6.63 0.37
N GLU A 504 52.13 7.61 -0.24
CA GLU A 504 53.36 7.38 -1.03
C GLU A 504 54.45 6.76 -0.16
N LYS A 505 54.66 7.32 1.05
CA LYS A 505 55.64 6.79 2.00
C LYS A 505 55.34 5.36 2.44
N LEU A 506 54.07 5.02 2.70
CA LEU A 506 53.69 3.64 3.03
C LEU A 506 53.98 2.69 1.86
N ALA A 507 53.66 3.10 0.63
CA ALA A 507 53.91 2.31 -0.57
C ALA A 507 55.42 2.08 -0.80
N ASP A 508 56.24 3.12 -0.70
CA ASP A 508 57.70 3.06 -0.85
C ASP A 508 58.34 2.15 0.20
N LEU A 509 57.93 2.28 1.47
CA LEU A 509 58.43 1.42 2.55
C LEU A 509 58.03 -0.05 2.35
N ALA A 510 56.85 -0.32 1.81
CA ALA A 510 56.41 -1.68 1.48
C ALA A 510 57.28 -2.30 0.38
N VAL A 511 57.75 -1.49 -0.59
CA VAL A 511 58.70 -1.93 -1.62
C VAL A 511 60.08 -2.17 -1.01
N GLU A 512 60.60 -1.23 -0.21
CA GLU A 512 61.91 -1.34 0.44
C GLU A 512 62.03 -2.60 1.30
N LYS A 513 60.97 -2.93 2.06
CA LYS A 513 60.90 -4.13 2.91
C LYS A 513 60.56 -5.42 2.15
N GLY A 514 60.32 -5.35 0.83
CA GLY A 514 60.01 -6.51 -0.01
C GLY A 514 58.65 -7.15 0.25
N VAL A 515 57.67 -6.39 0.75
CA VAL A 515 56.33 -6.88 1.13
C VAL A 515 55.18 -6.30 0.30
N ARG A 516 55.45 -5.35 -0.61
CA ARG A 516 54.42 -4.67 -1.42
C ARG A 516 53.52 -5.62 -2.21
N ASP A 517 54.07 -6.68 -2.79
CA ASP A 517 53.31 -7.66 -3.58
C ASP A 517 52.49 -8.63 -2.70
N ARG A 518 52.85 -8.74 -1.41
CA ARG A 518 52.21 -9.65 -0.44
C ARG A 518 51.07 -8.99 0.32
N LEU A 519 51.11 -7.66 0.48
CA LEU A 519 50.10 -6.89 1.20
C LEU A 519 49.10 -6.25 0.22
N LEU A 520 47.88 -6.02 0.71
CA LEU A 520 46.89 -5.16 0.09
C LEU A 520 46.85 -3.83 0.87
N LEU A 521 47.27 -2.74 0.25
CA LEU A 521 47.34 -1.42 0.87
C LEU A 521 46.09 -0.61 0.50
N ILE A 522 45.29 -0.23 1.49
CA ILE A 522 44.05 0.52 1.28
C ILE A 522 44.07 1.79 2.11
N ALA A 523 43.74 2.91 1.49
CA ALA A 523 43.61 4.20 2.16
C ALA A 523 42.14 4.63 2.27
N GLY A 524 41.79 5.28 3.38
CA GLY A 524 40.48 5.86 3.60
C GLY A 524 40.57 7.29 4.11
N GLY A 525 39.62 8.14 3.71
CA GLY A 525 39.57 9.50 4.22
C GLY A 525 38.44 10.33 3.61
N THR A 526 38.01 11.38 4.32
CA THR A 526 36.87 12.22 3.86
C THR A 526 37.11 12.93 2.53
N GLN A 527 38.37 13.12 2.14
CA GLN A 527 38.80 13.76 0.89
C GLN A 527 39.58 12.81 -0.03
N VAL A 528 39.61 11.52 0.29
CA VAL A 528 40.32 10.52 -0.52
C VAL A 528 39.41 10.05 -1.64
N THR A 529 39.93 10.02 -2.86
CA THR A 529 39.30 9.34 -4.01
C THR A 529 40.13 8.10 -4.39
N ASP A 530 39.48 7.08 -4.96
CA ASP A 530 40.17 5.85 -5.38
C ASP A 530 41.27 6.13 -6.41
N GLU A 531 40.99 7.01 -7.37
CA GLU A 531 41.95 7.39 -8.42
C GLU A 531 43.23 8.03 -7.85
N GLN A 532 43.08 8.95 -6.88
CA GLN A 532 44.22 9.57 -6.22
C GLN A 532 45.03 8.56 -5.40
N ALA A 533 44.36 7.75 -4.57
CA ALA A 533 45.04 6.75 -3.73
C ALA A 533 45.84 5.74 -4.57
N ARG A 534 45.28 5.29 -5.71
CA ARG A 534 45.98 4.41 -6.65
C ARG A 534 47.21 5.06 -7.27
N THR A 535 47.08 6.34 -7.67
CA THR A 535 48.20 7.11 -8.21
C THR A 535 49.35 7.24 -7.22
N TRP A 536 49.04 7.25 -5.92
CA TRP A 536 50.00 7.33 -4.82
C TRP A 536 50.47 5.96 -4.28
N GLY A 537 50.24 4.88 -5.03
CA GLY A 537 50.81 3.56 -4.75
C GLY A 537 49.93 2.61 -3.93
N MET A 538 48.72 3.03 -3.54
CA MET A 538 47.75 2.17 -2.85
C MET A 538 47.01 1.23 -3.81
N ASP A 539 46.44 0.14 -3.30
CA ASP A 539 45.61 -0.79 -4.06
C ASP A 539 44.15 -0.32 -4.19
N ALA A 540 43.67 0.49 -3.24
CA ALA A 540 42.38 1.19 -3.33
C ALA A 540 42.32 2.42 -2.40
N GLY A 541 41.44 3.36 -2.75
CA GLY A 541 41.07 4.51 -1.93
C GLY A 541 39.57 4.57 -1.65
N PHE A 542 39.19 4.87 -0.42
CA PHE A 542 37.80 4.95 0.02
C PHE A 542 37.44 6.32 0.61
N GLY A 543 36.39 6.93 0.05
CA GLY A 543 35.92 8.28 0.36
C GLY A 543 34.67 8.33 1.25
N ARG A 544 33.95 9.46 1.21
CA ARG A 544 32.68 9.65 1.95
C ARG A 544 31.63 8.60 1.57
N GLY A 545 30.94 8.08 2.58
CA GLY A 545 29.82 7.13 2.39
C GLY A 545 30.24 5.66 2.24
N THR A 546 31.54 5.37 2.23
CA THR A 546 32.07 4.00 2.25
C THR A 546 31.56 3.23 3.48
N LYS A 547 31.16 1.97 3.27
CA LYS A 547 30.78 1.00 4.29
C LYS A 547 31.75 -0.17 4.32
N GLY A 548 31.68 -0.99 5.39
CA GLY A 548 32.52 -2.18 5.50
C GLY A 548 32.37 -3.16 4.33
N ILE A 549 31.18 -3.28 3.74
CA ILE A 549 30.92 -4.19 2.61
C ILE A 549 31.67 -3.79 1.33
N ASP A 550 31.90 -2.49 1.13
CA ASP A 550 32.66 -1.98 -0.02
C ASP A 550 34.13 -2.39 0.10
N VAL A 551 34.70 -2.20 1.30
CA VAL A 551 36.08 -2.59 1.62
C VAL A 551 36.24 -4.10 1.59
N ALA A 552 35.32 -4.85 2.20
CA ALA A 552 35.35 -6.31 2.24
C ALA A 552 35.24 -6.93 0.84
N SER A 553 34.32 -6.43 0.00
CA SER A 553 34.16 -6.91 -1.38
C SER A 553 35.44 -6.68 -2.18
N PHE A 554 36.02 -5.48 -2.10
CA PHE A 554 37.29 -5.17 -2.76
C PHE A 554 38.43 -6.09 -2.30
N VAL A 555 38.58 -6.28 -0.98
CA VAL A 555 39.60 -7.15 -0.41
C VAL A 555 39.47 -8.58 -0.94
N VAL A 556 38.28 -9.17 -0.83
CA VAL A 556 38.03 -10.56 -1.24
C VAL A 556 38.22 -10.74 -2.74
N GLN A 557 37.67 -9.85 -3.57
CA GLN A 557 37.84 -9.92 -5.03
C GLN A 557 39.31 -9.83 -5.44
N THR A 558 40.06 -8.92 -4.82
CA THR A 558 41.47 -8.71 -5.16
C THR A 558 42.32 -9.90 -4.73
N LEU A 559 42.09 -10.43 -3.52
CA LEU A 559 42.81 -11.61 -3.05
C LEU A 559 42.44 -12.87 -3.84
N ARG A 560 41.16 -13.06 -4.23
CA ARG A 560 40.75 -14.15 -5.13
C ARG A 560 41.52 -14.13 -6.46
N LYS A 561 41.68 -12.95 -7.07
CA LYS A 561 42.48 -12.79 -8.30
C LYS A 561 43.93 -13.20 -8.08
N ARG A 562 44.56 -12.77 -6.97
CA ARG A 562 45.94 -13.12 -6.63
C ARG A 562 46.14 -14.63 -6.39
N VAL A 563 45.16 -15.30 -5.75
CA VAL A 563 45.19 -16.77 -5.54
C VAL A 563 45.01 -17.53 -6.86
N GLY A 564 44.10 -17.07 -7.74
CA GLY A 564 43.85 -17.70 -9.04
C GLY A 564 45.04 -17.63 -10.01
N THR A 565 45.82 -16.55 -10.00
CA THR A 565 47.02 -16.39 -10.85
C THR A 565 48.21 -17.28 -10.46
N ASN A 566 48.27 -17.80 -9.22
CA ASN A 566 49.36 -18.67 -8.77
C ASN A 566 49.19 -20.15 -9.20
N LEU A 567 48.12 -20.50 -9.92
CA LEU A 567 47.91 -21.83 -10.50
C LEU A 567 48.43 -21.99 -11.94
N ASP A 568 48.80 -20.90 -12.62
CA ASP A 568 49.26 -20.90 -14.03
C ASP A 568 50.77 -20.66 -14.22
N ALA A 569 51.57 -20.63 -13.15
CA ALA A 569 53.03 -20.54 -13.26
C ALA A 569 53.64 -21.96 -13.45
N PRO A 570 54.34 -22.25 -14.56
CA PRO A 570 54.90 -23.58 -14.80
C PRO A 570 56.00 -23.88 -13.77
N THR A 571 55.86 -25.00 -13.07
CA THR A 571 56.89 -25.55 -12.20
C THR A 571 58.11 -25.92 -13.06
N GLY A 572 59.14 -25.07 -12.96
CA GLY A 572 60.46 -25.33 -13.52
C GLY A 572 61.08 -26.57 -12.90
N ASP A 573 61.35 -27.52 -13.77
CA ASP A 573 62.11 -28.74 -13.56
C ASP A 573 63.52 -28.44 -13.02
N SER A 574 63.92 -29.11 -11.94
CA SER A 574 65.33 -29.32 -11.64
C SER A 574 65.53 -30.66 -10.90
N SER A 575 65.81 -31.65 -11.72
CA SER A 575 66.53 -32.90 -11.44
C SER A 575 67.36 -32.96 -10.16
N GLY A 576 67.08 -34.00 -9.36
CA GLY A 576 67.97 -34.71 -8.45
C GLY A 576 67.51 -36.15 -8.37
#